data_AF-A0A410DY47-F1
#
_entry.id   AF-A0A410DY47-F1
#
_cell.length_a   1.000
_cell.length_b   1.000
_cell.length_c   1.000
_cell.angle_alpha   90.00
_cell.angle_beta   90.00
_cell.angle_gamma   90.00
#
_symmetry.space_group_name_H-M   'P 1'
#
loop_
_entity.id
_entity.type
_entity.pdbx_description
1 polymer ?
#
loop_
_entity_poly.entity_id
_entity_poly.type
_entity_poly.pdbx_seq_one_letter_code
_entity_poly.pdbx_strand_id
1 'polypeptide(L)'
;MIKFRVGLSNLVMIFIICSFNTKAYGEENIKCRNSALFSVEAPIAIKFKDRNLEAAIREIIKKPEGNINNKDIMAIEEVNLSRKNIFSIEGLEAFTNLKSLNLLFNNIMDIKPLETLNKLEDLNLGYNQIERIESLSNLTKLKQLTLTSNKITNIEPLSRLTNLKSLYLGYNSVSDVRPISEIDGIVHLDLWANNIEDIKPLRNLVNLKSLFLGRNSIKDISGIKTLKKLMELDLSENKLRYIKTISNFNELTYLNLTRNDIEDIDAISNAKKLVRLFLSENKIKDIGVLGKLANLQFVDLDNNRVNDLKGIHSAKNLQSLRLDYNNITSVEEIGELKKLKYLGLRNNNLKDITPLASLYRLNRLDIANNNIKDLCPVRTLPKLSLTNIDFSSNPVPKYVFKDKLNEQFILDTLSPYISEAINKYFGEPRQYNNDEIVDIYKLEGKYIVKVKVDTFVGPHNPPYGVENITISKDYSGIKVEEFIHSPVS
;
A
#
# COMPACT_ATOMS: atom_id res chain seq x y z
N MET A 1 61.98 18.62 -19.14
CA MET A 1 61.39 17.72 -18.13
C MET A 1 60.11 17.15 -18.74
N ILE A 2 60.14 15.89 -19.20
CA ILE A 2 58.96 15.22 -19.77
C ILE A 2 58.29 14.45 -18.63
N LYS A 3 57.06 14.81 -18.25
CA LYS A 3 56.26 14.07 -17.26
C LYS A 3 55.43 13.01 -17.97
N PHE A 4 55.68 11.73 -17.69
CA PHE A 4 54.79 10.65 -18.10
C PHE A 4 53.75 10.36 -17.00
N ARG A 5 52.48 10.23 -17.39
CA ARG A 5 51.42 9.64 -16.55
C ARG A 5 51.42 8.14 -16.77
N VAL A 6 51.71 7.36 -15.72
CA VAL A 6 51.61 5.90 -15.78
C VAL A 6 50.65 5.44 -14.68
N GLY A 7 49.59 4.72 -15.07
CA GLY A 7 48.66 4.09 -14.15
C GLY A 7 49.27 2.85 -13.46
N LEU A 8 48.70 2.47 -12.32
CA LEU A 8 49.25 1.47 -11.39
C LEU A 8 49.32 0.02 -11.92
N SER A 9 48.95 -0.23 -13.17
CA SER A 9 49.00 -1.55 -13.82
C SER A 9 50.32 -1.88 -14.53
N ASN A 10 51.28 -0.95 -14.59
CA ASN A 10 52.55 -1.15 -15.32
C ASN A 10 53.82 -1.14 -14.45
N LEU A 11 53.76 -1.72 -13.24
CA LEU A 11 54.94 -1.84 -12.37
C LEU A 11 55.60 -3.23 -12.43
N VAL A 12 55.75 -3.78 -13.65
CA VAL A 12 56.77 -4.81 -13.98
C VAL A 12 57.24 -4.60 -15.43
N MET A 13 57.78 -3.43 -15.74
CA MET A 13 58.76 -3.22 -16.81
C MET A 13 59.23 -1.78 -16.74
N ILE A 14 60.45 -1.54 -16.26
CA ILE A 14 61.42 -0.57 -16.79
C ILE A 14 62.78 -0.83 -16.11
N PHE A 15 63.58 -1.58 -16.87
CA PHE A 15 65.02 -1.73 -17.02
C PHE A 15 66.02 -1.32 -15.91
N ILE A 16 66.77 -2.34 -15.46
CA ILE A 16 68.18 -2.24 -15.08
C ILE A 16 68.97 -1.93 -16.37
N ILE A 17 69.46 -0.70 -16.54
CA ILE A 17 70.50 -0.38 -17.52
C ILE A 17 71.84 -0.46 -16.79
N CYS A 18 72.39 -1.67 -16.70
CA CYS A 18 73.82 -1.88 -16.43
C CYS A 18 74.39 -2.57 -17.67
N SER A 19 75.11 -1.82 -18.52
CA SER A 19 75.92 -2.41 -19.57
C SER A 19 77.11 -3.13 -18.94
N PHE A 20 77.06 -4.47 -18.93
CA PHE A 20 78.19 -5.30 -18.52
C PHE A 20 79.18 -5.41 -19.68
N ASN A 21 80.40 -4.92 -19.48
CA ASN A 21 81.54 -5.33 -20.29
C ASN A 21 82.60 -5.88 -19.33
N THR A 22 82.57 -7.18 -19.10
CA THR A 22 83.54 -7.85 -18.22
C THR A 22 84.79 -8.20 -19.02
N LYS A 23 85.81 -7.35 -18.97
CA LYS A 23 87.22 -7.76 -19.11
C LYS A 23 88.12 -6.79 -18.34
N ALA A 24 88.94 -7.37 -17.47
CA ALA A 24 90.08 -6.83 -16.73
C ALA A 24 89.82 -6.19 -15.34
N TYR A 25 90.57 -6.75 -14.39
CA TYR A 25 90.83 -6.39 -12.99
C TYR A 25 90.94 -4.87 -12.69
N GLY A 26 90.34 -4.43 -11.58
CA GLY A 26 90.61 -3.14 -10.94
C GLY A 26 89.41 -2.56 -10.21
N GLU A 27 89.60 -2.12 -8.97
CA GLU A 27 88.59 -1.45 -8.13
C GLU A 27 88.06 -0.16 -8.78
N GLU A 28 86.76 -0.05 -9.06
CA GLU A 28 86.10 1.26 -9.21
C GLU A 28 84.64 1.25 -8.70
N ASN A 29 84.30 2.31 -7.97
CA ASN A 29 82.97 2.59 -7.44
C ASN A 29 81.92 2.72 -8.56
N ILE A 30 80.86 1.91 -8.49
CA ILE A 30 79.69 2.05 -9.36
C ILE A 30 78.94 3.34 -8.97
N LYS A 31 79.03 4.39 -9.80
CA LYS A 31 78.16 5.58 -9.70
C LYS A 31 76.97 5.45 -10.63
N CYS A 32 75.80 5.11 -10.08
CA CYS A 32 74.53 5.25 -10.78
C CYS A 32 74.16 6.73 -10.90
N ARG A 33 74.09 7.27 -12.14
CA ARG A 33 73.48 8.58 -12.42
C ARG A 33 72.02 8.38 -12.84
N ASN A 34 71.13 9.17 -12.22
CA ASN A 34 69.68 9.26 -12.45
C ASN A 34 68.83 8.14 -11.82
N SER A 35 68.67 8.18 -10.51
CA SER A 35 67.40 7.81 -9.89
C SER A 35 66.37 8.91 -10.21
N ALA A 36 65.62 8.74 -11.29
CA ALA A 36 64.42 9.54 -11.48
C ALA A 36 63.50 9.29 -10.28
N LEU A 37 63.27 10.33 -9.47
CA LEU A 37 62.28 10.32 -8.39
C LEU A 37 60.90 10.03 -8.98
N PHE A 38 60.46 8.79 -8.91
CA PHE A 38 59.07 8.43 -9.12
C PHE A 38 58.29 8.87 -7.88
N SER A 39 57.60 10.01 -7.95
CA SER A 39 56.58 10.34 -6.95
C SER A 39 55.35 9.49 -7.25
N VAL A 40 55.08 8.48 -6.41
CA VAL A 40 53.76 7.85 -6.38
C VAL A 40 52.81 8.90 -5.81
N GLU A 41 51.95 9.49 -6.65
CA GLU A 41 50.91 10.39 -6.16
C GLU A 41 50.06 9.62 -5.13
N ALA A 42 49.93 10.20 -3.94
CA ALA A 42 49.12 9.60 -2.89
C ALA A 42 47.69 9.41 -3.39
N PRO A 43 47.02 8.28 -3.07
CA PRO A 43 45.64 8.06 -3.45
C PRO A 43 44.79 9.25 -2.98
N ILE A 44 44.06 9.87 -3.90
CA ILE A 44 43.16 10.98 -3.56
C ILE A 44 42.08 10.41 -2.62
N ALA A 45 42.06 10.93 -1.40
CA ALA A 45 41.07 10.55 -0.40
C ALA A 45 39.72 11.16 -0.77
N ILE A 46 38.70 10.32 -0.86
CA ILE A 46 37.32 10.73 -1.08
C ILE A 46 36.82 11.33 0.24
N LYS A 47 36.23 12.52 0.16
CA LYS A 47 35.66 13.22 1.31
C LYS A 47 34.15 13.09 1.27
N PHE A 48 33.58 12.63 2.37
CA PHE A 48 32.15 12.58 2.57
C PHE A 48 31.75 13.71 3.50
N LYS A 49 30.76 14.51 3.10
CA LYS A 49 30.23 15.58 3.96
C LYS A 49 29.34 15.04 5.08
N ASP A 50 28.67 13.93 4.80
CA ASP A 50 27.74 13.26 5.71
C ASP A 50 28.42 12.07 6.39
N ARG A 51 28.45 12.10 7.73
CA ARG A 51 29.07 11.03 8.54
C ARG A 51 28.31 9.70 8.46
N ASN A 52 26.99 9.74 8.28
CA ASN A 52 26.17 8.53 8.16
C ASN A 52 26.40 7.89 6.79
N LEU A 53 26.57 8.70 5.75
CA LEU A 53 27.01 8.22 4.44
C LEU A 53 28.40 7.58 4.54
N GLU A 54 29.37 8.27 5.13
CA GLU A 54 30.72 7.72 5.29
C GLU A 54 30.69 6.39 6.06
N ALA A 55 30.00 6.34 7.20
CA ALA A 55 29.87 5.13 8.01
C ALA A 55 29.23 3.97 7.22
N ALA A 56 28.19 4.24 6.44
CA ALA A 56 27.53 3.24 5.61
C ALA A 56 28.44 2.76 4.46
N ILE A 57 29.21 3.66 3.83
CA ILE A 57 30.21 3.26 2.83
C ILE A 57 31.30 2.39 3.48
N ARG A 58 31.81 2.77 4.66
CA ARG A 58 32.81 2.00 5.40
C ARG A 58 32.33 0.58 5.73
N GLU A 59 31.05 0.43 6.09
CA GLU A 59 30.40 -0.86 6.30
C GLU A 59 30.42 -1.69 5.00
N ILE A 60 30.04 -1.09 3.87
CA ILE A 60 30.01 -1.75 2.55
C ILE A 60 31.40 -2.23 2.11
N ILE A 61 32.42 -1.37 2.24
CA ILE A 61 33.79 -1.68 1.81
C ILE A 61 34.60 -2.43 2.89
N LYS A 62 34.00 -2.72 4.05
CA LYS A 62 34.64 -3.37 5.20
C LYS A 62 35.94 -2.67 5.64
N LYS A 63 35.91 -1.34 5.69
CA LYS A 63 37.08 -0.50 6.02
C LYS A 63 36.73 0.52 7.13
N PRO A 64 36.81 0.11 8.41
CA PRO A 64 36.36 0.96 9.52
C PRO A 64 37.21 2.23 9.70
N GLU A 65 38.49 2.20 9.32
CA GLU A 65 39.43 3.30 9.55
C GLU A 65 40.26 3.64 8.29
N GLY A 66 40.94 4.79 8.33
CA GLY A 66 41.81 5.27 7.25
C GLY A 66 41.07 5.86 6.06
N ASN A 67 41.84 6.34 5.08
CA ASN A 67 41.32 7.03 3.90
C ASN A 67 40.61 6.07 2.95
N ILE A 68 39.41 6.45 2.50
CA ILE A 68 38.70 5.82 1.38
C ILE A 68 39.21 6.45 0.08
N ASN A 69 39.63 5.64 -0.88
CA ASN A 69 40.18 6.09 -2.17
C ASN A 69 39.56 5.30 -3.33
N ASN A 70 39.87 5.70 -4.57
CA ASN A 70 39.30 5.09 -5.78
C ASN A 70 39.47 3.56 -5.86
N LYS A 71 40.56 2.98 -5.35
CA LYS A 71 40.75 1.52 -5.39
C LYS A 71 39.76 0.79 -4.48
N ASP A 72 39.34 1.42 -3.38
CA ASP A 72 38.38 0.84 -2.44
C ASP A 72 36.98 0.76 -3.07
N ILE A 73 36.65 1.67 -4.00
CA ILE A 73 35.29 1.82 -4.55
C ILE A 73 35.13 1.44 -6.02
N MET A 74 36.24 1.26 -6.76
CA MET A 74 36.18 1.06 -8.23
C MET A 74 35.43 -0.19 -8.67
N ALA A 75 35.34 -1.22 -7.83
CA ALA A 75 34.63 -2.47 -8.14
C ALA A 75 33.15 -2.44 -7.73
N ILE A 76 32.69 -1.37 -7.09
CA ILE A 76 31.32 -1.27 -6.57
C ILE A 76 30.39 -0.85 -7.70
N GLU A 77 29.46 -1.72 -8.05
CA GLU A 77 28.41 -1.47 -9.04
C GLU A 77 27.03 -1.27 -8.41
N GLU A 78 26.84 -1.70 -7.17
CA GLU A 78 25.55 -1.63 -6.48
C GLU A 78 25.73 -1.17 -5.03
N VAL A 79 24.91 -0.21 -4.61
CA VAL A 79 24.97 0.36 -3.27
C VAL A 79 23.57 0.54 -2.70
N ASN A 80 23.34 0.00 -1.51
CA ASN A 80 22.12 0.23 -0.73
C ASN A 80 22.43 1.05 0.52
N LEU A 81 21.90 2.27 0.53
CA LEU A 81 22.03 3.29 1.56
C LEU A 81 20.65 3.72 2.08
N SER A 82 19.64 2.86 1.93
CA SER A 82 18.29 3.16 2.41
C SER A 82 18.22 3.24 3.94
N ARG A 83 17.39 4.16 4.46
CA ARG A 83 17.13 4.32 5.91
C ARG A 83 18.40 4.57 6.74
N LYS A 84 19.39 5.29 6.18
CA LYS A 84 20.66 5.61 6.86
C LYS A 84 20.69 7.03 7.45
N ASN A 85 19.59 7.76 7.39
CA ASN A 85 19.49 9.15 7.88
C ASN A 85 20.54 10.07 7.22
N ILE A 86 20.77 9.89 5.92
CA ILE A 86 21.70 10.67 5.11
C ILE A 86 21.01 11.97 4.69
N PHE A 87 21.67 13.12 4.86
CA PHE A 87 21.22 14.43 4.40
C PHE A 87 22.04 14.97 3.23
N SER A 88 23.28 14.50 3.05
CA SER A 88 24.16 14.90 1.93
C SER A 88 24.82 13.70 1.28
N ILE A 89 24.85 13.70 -0.05
CA ILE A 89 25.49 12.65 -0.86
C ILE A 89 26.81 13.06 -1.50
N GLU A 90 27.38 14.22 -1.12
CA GLU A 90 28.73 14.61 -1.51
C GLU A 90 29.75 13.51 -1.14
N GLY A 91 30.57 13.12 -2.11
CA GLY A 91 31.46 11.96 -2.09
C GLY A 91 30.97 10.82 -3.00
N LEU A 92 29.67 10.71 -3.27
CA LEU A 92 29.13 9.67 -4.18
C LEU A 92 29.50 9.89 -5.64
N GLU A 93 29.85 11.11 -6.06
CA GLU A 93 30.29 11.42 -7.43
C GLU A 93 31.55 10.62 -7.85
N ALA A 94 32.29 10.07 -6.88
CA ALA A 94 33.45 9.21 -7.11
C ALA A 94 33.08 7.78 -7.54
N PHE A 95 31.84 7.33 -7.29
CA PHE A 95 31.38 5.96 -7.54
C PHE A 95 30.92 5.77 -9.00
N THR A 96 31.76 6.15 -9.96
CA THR A 96 31.42 6.23 -11.40
C THR A 96 31.09 4.89 -12.06
N ASN A 97 31.25 3.77 -11.36
CA ASN A 97 30.91 2.43 -11.85
C ASN A 97 29.53 1.92 -11.37
N LEU A 98 28.80 2.71 -10.58
CA LEU A 98 27.47 2.33 -10.10
C LEU A 98 26.48 2.12 -11.24
N LYS A 99 25.76 1.01 -11.15
CA LYS A 99 24.61 0.62 -11.96
C LYS A 99 23.31 0.66 -11.14
N SER A 100 23.39 0.38 -9.83
CA SER A 100 22.24 0.46 -8.93
C SER A 100 22.56 1.27 -7.68
N LEU A 101 21.70 2.23 -7.35
CA LEU A 101 21.84 3.06 -6.15
C LEU A 101 20.49 3.21 -5.45
N ASN A 102 20.41 2.73 -4.22
CA ASN A 102 19.23 2.89 -3.36
C ASN A 102 19.51 3.86 -2.21
N LEU A 103 18.83 5.01 -2.24
CA LEU A 103 18.87 6.10 -1.26
C LEU A 103 17.49 6.33 -0.60
N LEU A 104 16.60 5.33 -0.66
CA LEU A 104 15.23 5.40 -0.14
C LEU A 104 15.18 5.74 1.37
N PHE A 105 14.21 6.55 1.80
CA PHE A 105 13.99 6.93 3.21
C PHE A 105 15.24 7.59 3.84
N ASN A 106 15.64 8.72 3.29
CA ASN A 106 16.71 9.58 3.81
C ASN A 106 16.20 11.04 3.87
N ASN A 107 17.10 12.00 4.12
CA ASN A 107 16.80 13.43 4.24
C ASN A 107 17.51 14.25 3.15
N ILE A 108 17.69 13.68 1.96
CA ILE A 108 18.48 14.27 0.88
C ILE A 108 17.69 15.38 0.20
N MET A 109 18.33 16.54 0.00
CA MET A 109 17.76 17.67 -0.74
C MET A 109 18.50 17.91 -2.06
N ASP A 110 19.84 17.86 -2.02
CA ASP A 110 20.70 18.10 -3.18
C ASP A 110 21.20 16.77 -3.76
N ILE A 111 20.91 16.54 -5.04
CA ILE A 111 21.34 15.36 -5.78
C ILE A 111 22.40 15.66 -6.85
N LYS A 112 23.01 16.85 -6.82
CA LYS A 112 24.09 17.23 -7.74
C LYS A 112 25.23 16.22 -7.83
N PRO A 113 25.68 15.58 -6.73
CA PRO A 113 26.71 14.54 -6.80
C PRO A 113 26.38 13.35 -7.73
N LEU A 114 25.10 13.13 -8.08
CA LEU A 114 24.71 12.04 -8.98
C LEU A 114 24.99 12.34 -10.46
N GLU A 115 25.23 13.61 -10.85
CA GLU A 115 25.29 14.04 -12.25
C GLU A 115 26.33 13.28 -13.10
N THR A 116 27.39 12.79 -12.48
CA THR A 116 28.49 12.06 -13.14
C THR A 116 28.25 10.54 -13.24
N LEU A 117 27.22 10.00 -12.57
CA LEU A 117 26.99 8.56 -12.43
C LEU A 117 26.25 7.96 -13.64
N ASN A 118 26.74 8.24 -14.85
CA ASN A 118 26.10 7.92 -16.13
C ASN A 118 25.93 6.42 -16.45
N LYS A 119 26.42 5.53 -15.58
CA LYS A 119 26.22 4.08 -15.68
C LYS A 119 25.00 3.57 -14.92
N LEU A 120 24.33 4.42 -14.14
CA LEU A 120 23.15 4.04 -13.38
C LEU A 120 22.04 3.56 -14.31
N GLU A 121 21.49 2.40 -13.97
CA GLU A 121 20.34 1.76 -14.60
C GLU A 121 19.13 1.72 -13.65
N ASP A 122 19.37 1.67 -12.33
CA ASP A 122 18.37 1.68 -11.27
C ASP A 122 18.74 2.73 -10.21
N LEU A 123 17.83 3.66 -9.96
CA LEU A 123 18.00 4.72 -8.97
C LEU A 123 16.73 4.88 -8.13
N ASN A 124 16.89 4.69 -6.82
CA ASN A 124 15.81 4.91 -5.87
C ASN A 124 16.13 6.07 -4.93
N LEU A 125 15.36 7.15 -5.05
CA LEU A 125 15.44 8.39 -4.28
C LEU A 125 14.13 8.67 -3.53
N GLY A 126 13.25 7.67 -3.37
CA GLY A 126 11.96 7.87 -2.73
C GLY A 126 12.06 8.23 -1.26
N TYR A 127 11.06 8.96 -0.74
CA TYR A 127 11.00 9.43 0.65
C TYR A 127 12.25 10.23 1.04
N ASN A 128 12.47 11.33 0.34
CA ASN A 128 13.53 12.32 0.59
C ASN A 128 12.92 13.74 0.57
N GLN A 129 13.75 14.77 0.45
CA GLN A 129 13.31 16.17 0.43
C GLN A 129 13.73 16.89 -0.87
N ILE A 130 13.78 16.16 -1.98
CA ILE A 130 14.30 16.64 -3.27
C ILE A 130 13.27 17.55 -3.94
N GLU A 131 13.70 18.72 -4.37
CA GLU A 131 12.89 19.68 -5.14
C GLU A 131 13.36 19.79 -6.60
N ARG A 132 14.68 19.65 -6.81
CA ARG A 132 15.38 19.92 -8.06
C ARG A 132 16.08 18.68 -8.57
N ILE A 133 15.87 18.35 -9.85
CA ILE A 133 16.32 17.09 -10.46
C ILE A 133 17.11 17.27 -11.76
N GLU A 134 17.67 18.45 -12.00
CA GLU A 134 18.46 18.76 -13.19
C GLU A 134 19.65 17.80 -13.38
N SER A 135 20.25 17.36 -12.27
CA SER A 135 21.37 16.42 -12.25
C SER A 135 21.03 15.03 -12.78
N LEU A 136 19.74 14.67 -12.88
CA LEU A 136 19.32 13.40 -13.47
C LEU A 136 19.39 13.42 -15.00
N SER A 137 19.42 14.58 -15.65
CA SER A 137 19.28 14.73 -17.11
C SER A 137 20.34 14.00 -17.94
N ASN A 138 21.50 13.68 -17.34
CA ASN A 138 22.60 12.97 -17.99
C ASN A 138 22.59 11.45 -17.72
N LEU A 139 21.69 10.95 -16.88
CA LEU A 139 21.61 9.55 -16.48
C LEU A 139 20.82 8.71 -17.49
N THR A 140 21.15 8.83 -18.77
CA THR A 140 20.35 8.31 -19.90
C THR A 140 20.25 6.78 -19.95
N LYS A 141 21.04 6.06 -19.15
CA LYS A 141 20.97 4.60 -19.01
C LYS A 141 19.92 4.12 -18.01
N LEU A 142 19.28 5.03 -17.26
CA LEU A 142 18.24 4.67 -16.30
C LEU A 142 17.10 3.91 -16.98
N LYS A 143 16.78 2.76 -16.41
CA LYS A 143 15.64 1.91 -16.76
C LYS A 143 14.57 2.01 -15.69
N GLN A 144 14.96 2.22 -14.43
CA GLN A 144 14.05 2.39 -13.30
C GLN A 144 14.46 3.62 -12.49
N LEU A 145 13.47 4.46 -12.19
CA LEU A 145 13.65 5.66 -11.39
C LEU A 145 12.50 5.82 -10.41
N THR A 146 12.84 5.85 -9.11
CA THR A 146 11.87 6.11 -8.04
C THR A 146 12.17 7.46 -7.39
N LEU A 147 11.19 8.36 -7.45
CA LEU A 147 11.22 9.70 -6.87
C LEU A 147 9.98 9.95 -5.97
N THR A 148 9.25 8.90 -5.61
CA THR A 148 8.05 8.95 -4.78
C THR A 148 8.29 9.70 -3.47
N SER A 149 7.32 10.50 -2.99
CA SER A 149 7.41 11.22 -1.71
C SER A 149 8.62 12.15 -1.65
N ASN A 150 8.63 13.13 -2.55
CA ASN A 150 9.58 14.24 -2.58
C ASN A 150 8.79 15.56 -2.72
N LYS A 151 9.44 16.65 -3.12
CA LYS A 151 8.83 17.98 -3.31
C LYS A 151 8.99 18.46 -4.77
N ILE A 152 9.01 17.53 -5.71
CA ILE A 152 9.30 17.81 -7.12
C ILE A 152 8.08 18.45 -7.78
N THR A 153 8.31 19.54 -8.50
CA THR A 153 7.30 20.25 -9.30
C THR A 153 7.62 20.20 -10.80
N ASN A 154 8.90 20.38 -11.14
CA ASN A 154 9.39 20.40 -12.52
C ASN A 154 10.08 19.07 -12.89
N ILE A 155 9.56 18.41 -13.91
CA ILE A 155 10.10 17.14 -14.43
C ILE A 155 10.73 17.25 -15.82
N GLU A 156 10.97 18.45 -16.34
CA GLU A 156 11.70 18.69 -17.61
C GLU A 156 13.00 17.89 -17.75
N PRO A 157 13.84 17.75 -16.70
CA PRO A 157 15.06 16.96 -16.79
C PRO A 157 14.86 15.48 -17.17
N LEU A 158 13.66 14.91 -16.94
CA LEU A 158 13.36 13.52 -17.24
C LEU A 158 13.17 13.24 -18.74
N SER A 159 12.91 14.28 -19.55
CA SER A 159 12.70 14.17 -21.01
C SER A 159 13.83 13.46 -21.77
N ARG A 160 15.05 13.47 -21.22
CA ARG A 160 16.23 12.84 -21.82
C ARG A 160 16.38 11.36 -21.45
N LEU A 161 15.59 10.85 -20.51
CA LEU A 161 15.70 9.50 -19.96
C LEU A 161 14.90 8.48 -20.78
N THR A 162 15.17 8.42 -22.08
CA THR A 162 14.39 7.65 -23.06
C THR A 162 14.44 6.13 -22.86
N ASN A 163 15.39 5.63 -22.06
CA ASN A 163 15.50 4.20 -21.72
C ASN A 163 14.62 3.75 -20.54
N LEU A 164 13.91 4.68 -19.89
CA LEU A 164 13.07 4.35 -18.74
C LEU A 164 11.97 3.34 -19.11
N LYS A 165 11.79 2.35 -18.24
CA LYS A 165 10.73 1.34 -18.26
C LYS A 165 9.76 1.51 -17.10
N SER A 166 10.27 1.95 -15.95
CA SER A 166 9.46 2.22 -14.77
C SER A 166 9.81 3.58 -14.17
N LEU A 167 8.79 4.41 -13.96
CA LEU A 167 8.94 5.74 -13.37
C LEU A 167 7.90 5.91 -12.26
N TYR A 168 8.38 6.16 -11.05
CA TYR A 168 7.54 6.39 -9.88
C TYR A 168 7.75 7.82 -9.35
N LEU A 169 6.72 8.64 -9.47
CA LEU A 169 6.68 10.07 -9.12
C LEU A 169 5.53 10.38 -8.14
N GLY A 170 4.93 9.36 -7.52
CA GLY A 170 3.82 9.57 -6.60
C GLY A 170 4.17 10.47 -5.42
N TYR A 171 3.19 11.13 -4.81
CA TYR A 171 3.38 12.04 -3.67
C TYR A 171 4.41 13.14 -3.96
N ASN A 172 4.19 13.91 -5.02
CA ASN A 172 4.97 15.08 -5.38
C ASN A 172 4.01 16.26 -5.65
N SER A 173 4.44 17.28 -6.40
CA SER A 173 3.61 18.42 -6.79
C SER A 173 3.70 18.69 -8.30
N VAL A 174 3.84 17.62 -9.09
CA VAL A 174 3.90 17.68 -10.55
C VAL A 174 2.52 18.07 -11.10
N SER A 175 2.49 18.98 -12.06
CA SER A 175 1.26 19.37 -12.77
C SER A 175 1.36 19.17 -14.28
N ASP A 176 2.57 19.23 -14.83
CA ASP A 176 2.84 19.06 -16.25
C ASP A 176 3.58 17.76 -16.52
N VAL A 177 2.96 16.88 -17.32
CA VAL A 177 3.50 15.57 -17.72
C VAL A 177 4.03 15.55 -19.16
N ARG A 178 4.09 16.70 -19.85
CA ARG A 178 4.69 16.80 -21.19
C ARG A 178 6.14 16.29 -21.25
N PRO A 179 7.02 16.51 -20.25
CA PRO A 179 8.39 16.05 -20.34
C PRO A 179 8.56 14.54 -20.52
N ILE A 180 7.60 13.75 -20.04
CA ILE A 180 7.66 12.28 -20.14
C ILE A 180 6.83 11.72 -21.31
N SER A 181 6.24 12.58 -22.14
CA SER A 181 5.30 12.17 -23.20
C SER A 181 5.92 11.33 -24.33
N GLU A 182 7.22 11.50 -24.58
CA GLU A 182 7.94 10.84 -25.68
C GLU A 182 8.84 9.69 -25.19
N ILE A 183 8.72 9.29 -23.92
CA ILE A 183 9.44 8.13 -23.36
C ILE A 183 8.63 6.86 -23.67
N ASP A 184 8.57 6.50 -24.95
CA ASP A 184 7.74 5.41 -25.50
C ASP A 184 7.99 4.02 -24.88
N GLY A 185 9.15 3.87 -24.22
CA GLY A 185 9.58 2.68 -23.52
C GLY A 185 8.91 2.42 -22.17
N ILE A 186 8.20 3.39 -21.57
CA ILE A 186 7.60 3.25 -20.24
C ILE A 186 6.51 2.17 -20.24
N VAL A 187 6.61 1.26 -19.28
CA VAL A 187 5.67 0.16 -19.02
C VAL A 187 4.88 0.41 -17.74
N HIS A 188 5.51 0.99 -16.72
CA HIS A 188 4.90 1.31 -15.43
C HIS A 188 5.11 2.79 -15.10
N LEU A 189 4.01 3.49 -14.87
CA LEU A 189 4.02 4.91 -14.52
C LEU A 189 3.14 5.16 -13.31
N ASP A 190 3.75 5.65 -12.23
CA ASP A 190 3.05 6.10 -11.04
C ASP A 190 3.20 7.61 -10.86
N LEU A 191 2.06 8.30 -10.87
CA LEU A 191 1.88 9.74 -10.71
C LEU A 191 0.83 10.03 -9.61
N TRP A 192 0.56 9.08 -8.72
CA TRP A 192 -0.45 9.21 -7.66
C TRP A 192 -0.14 10.38 -6.71
N ALA A 193 -1.14 11.11 -6.20
CA ALA A 193 -0.94 12.31 -5.36
C ALA A 193 -0.01 13.35 -5.98
N ASN A 194 -0.48 13.97 -7.06
CA ASN A 194 0.14 15.11 -7.70
C ASN A 194 -0.93 16.18 -8.01
N ASN A 195 -0.57 17.20 -8.78
CA ASN A 195 -1.44 18.31 -9.16
C ASN A 195 -1.81 18.25 -10.65
N ILE A 196 -1.98 17.05 -11.20
CA ILE A 196 -2.19 16.83 -12.63
C ILE A 196 -3.67 17.03 -12.99
N GLU A 197 -3.92 17.81 -14.04
CA GLU A 197 -5.26 17.98 -14.63
C GLU A 197 -5.32 17.47 -16.07
N ASP A 198 -4.29 17.74 -16.87
CA ASP A 198 -4.22 17.33 -18.28
C ASP A 198 -3.30 16.11 -18.47
N ILE A 199 -3.88 15.02 -18.95
CA ILE A 199 -3.16 13.78 -19.26
C ILE A 199 -3.07 13.50 -20.77
N LYS A 200 -3.49 14.43 -21.65
CA LYS A 200 -3.29 14.33 -23.10
C LYS A 200 -1.83 14.12 -23.54
N PRO A 201 -0.82 14.63 -22.81
CA PRO A 201 0.56 14.32 -23.18
C PRO A 201 0.90 12.83 -23.09
N LEU A 202 0.20 12.04 -22.27
CA LEU A 202 0.48 10.61 -22.09
C LEU A 202 0.02 9.74 -23.27
N ARG A 203 -0.65 10.31 -24.29
CA ARG A 203 -1.23 9.57 -25.43
C ARG A 203 -0.25 8.69 -26.21
N ASN A 204 1.04 9.02 -26.21
CA ASN A 204 2.07 8.32 -26.98
C ASN A 204 2.69 7.14 -26.22
N LEU A 205 2.41 6.99 -24.93
CA LEU A 205 2.98 5.95 -24.07
C LEU A 205 2.30 4.58 -24.26
N VAL A 206 2.13 4.15 -25.51
CA VAL A 206 1.31 3.01 -25.93
C VAL A 206 1.76 1.64 -25.39
N ASN A 207 2.94 1.58 -24.77
CA ASN A 207 3.47 0.39 -24.10
C ASN A 207 3.09 0.27 -22.62
N LEU A 208 2.42 1.28 -22.05
CA LEU A 208 1.96 1.27 -20.66
C LEU A 208 1.08 0.06 -20.36
N LYS A 209 1.41 -0.63 -19.27
CA LYS A 209 0.64 -1.72 -18.67
C LYS A 209 0.04 -1.31 -17.33
N SER A 210 0.75 -0.49 -16.55
CA SER A 210 0.23 0.05 -15.29
C SER A 210 0.34 1.58 -15.28
N LEU A 211 -0.77 2.25 -14.99
CA LEU A 211 -0.85 3.70 -14.88
C LEU A 211 -1.61 4.09 -13.61
N PHE A 212 -0.92 4.72 -12.66
CA PHE A 212 -1.50 5.21 -11.41
C PHE A 212 -1.56 6.74 -11.44
N LEU A 213 -2.78 7.28 -11.42
CA LEU A 213 -3.10 8.71 -11.50
C LEU A 213 -4.05 9.12 -10.37
N GLY A 214 -4.21 8.29 -9.35
CA GLY A 214 -5.09 8.59 -8.24
C GLY A 214 -4.67 9.86 -7.47
N ARG A 215 -5.61 10.49 -6.77
CA ARG A 215 -5.40 11.73 -6.00
C ARG A 215 -4.77 12.85 -6.85
N ASN A 216 -5.43 13.20 -7.94
CA ASN A 216 -5.08 14.31 -8.82
C ASN A 216 -6.32 15.21 -9.03
N SER A 217 -6.34 16.05 -10.07
CA SER A 217 -7.50 16.90 -10.41
C SER A 217 -8.05 16.62 -11.82
N ILE A 218 -7.93 15.38 -12.29
CA ILE A 218 -8.30 14.94 -13.63
C ILE A 218 -9.83 14.90 -13.77
N LYS A 219 -10.32 15.49 -14.87
CA LYS A 219 -11.74 15.49 -15.25
C LYS A 219 -12.02 14.75 -16.56
N ASP A 220 -11.03 14.71 -17.45
CA ASP A 220 -11.13 14.09 -18.78
C ASP A 220 -9.99 13.10 -18.99
N ILE A 221 -10.38 11.85 -19.27
CA ILE A 221 -9.45 10.74 -19.55
C ILE A 221 -9.34 10.43 -21.05
N SER A 222 -9.94 11.23 -21.94
CA SER A 222 -9.88 11.03 -23.40
C SER A 222 -8.45 11.04 -23.95
N GLY A 223 -7.54 11.73 -23.26
CA GLY A 223 -6.12 11.82 -23.58
C GLY A 223 -5.37 10.49 -23.61
N ILE A 224 -5.87 9.47 -22.90
CA ILE A 224 -5.22 8.15 -22.80
C ILE A 224 -5.92 7.04 -23.59
N LYS A 225 -6.86 7.37 -24.48
CA LYS A 225 -7.63 6.37 -25.27
C LYS A 225 -6.78 5.41 -26.12
N THR A 226 -5.55 5.79 -26.41
CA THR A 226 -4.58 5.03 -27.23
C THR A 226 -3.86 3.93 -26.43
N LEU A 227 -3.92 3.96 -25.10
CA LEU A 227 -3.18 3.07 -24.19
C LEU A 227 -3.83 1.67 -24.08
N LYS A 228 -3.97 0.98 -25.20
CA LYS A 228 -4.72 -0.28 -25.32
C LYS A 228 -4.12 -1.47 -24.56
N LYS A 229 -2.86 -1.37 -24.12
CA LYS A 229 -2.15 -2.41 -23.35
C LYS A 229 -2.32 -2.28 -21.83
N LEU A 230 -3.08 -1.28 -21.36
CA LEU A 230 -3.31 -1.08 -19.92
C LEU A 230 -3.99 -2.31 -19.30
N MET A 231 -3.34 -2.84 -18.27
CA MET A 231 -3.81 -3.92 -17.42
C MET A 231 -4.25 -3.38 -16.05
N GLU A 232 -3.58 -2.36 -15.55
CA GLU A 232 -3.84 -1.72 -14.27
C GLU A 232 -4.02 -0.22 -14.45
N LEU A 233 -5.16 0.30 -14.02
CA LEU A 233 -5.46 1.73 -14.07
C LEU A 233 -6.04 2.19 -12.74
N ASP A 234 -5.38 3.15 -12.11
CA ASP A 234 -5.89 3.84 -10.92
C ASP A 234 -6.16 5.31 -11.27
N LEU A 235 -7.42 5.70 -11.13
CA LEU A 235 -7.96 7.03 -11.32
C LEU A 235 -8.76 7.48 -10.08
N SER A 236 -8.49 6.87 -8.91
CA SER A 236 -9.17 7.20 -7.66
C SER A 236 -8.95 8.65 -7.24
N GLU A 237 -9.83 9.21 -6.42
CA GLU A 237 -9.65 10.54 -5.83
C GLU A 237 -9.37 11.63 -6.88
N ASN A 238 -10.18 11.64 -7.94
CA ASN A 238 -10.13 12.63 -9.02
C ASN A 238 -11.50 13.34 -9.14
N LYS A 239 -11.77 13.99 -10.27
CA LYS A 239 -13.00 14.75 -10.52
C LYS A 239 -13.75 14.17 -11.73
N LEU A 240 -13.70 12.85 -11.91
CA LEU A 240 -14.30 12.18 -13.06
C LEU A 240 -15.81 12.07 -12.92
N ARG A 241 -16.53 12.45 -13.97
CA ARG A 241 -17.96 12.17 -14.12
C ARG A 241 -18.26 11.20 -15.26
N TYR A 242 -17.52 11.32 -16.36
CA TYR A 242 -17.73 10.54 -17.58
C TYR A 242 -16.50 9.68 -17.87
N ILE A 243 -16.72 8.37 -18.02
CA ILE A 243 -15.64 7.40 -18.17
C ILE A 243 -15.73 6.62 -19.49
N LYS A 244 -16.36 7.19 -20.53
CA LYS A 244 -16.52 6.54 -21.85
C LYS A 244 -15.21 5.99 -22.41
N THR A 245 -14.07 6.65 -22.15
CA THR A 245 -12.76 6.21 -22.62
C THR A 245 -12.37 4.81 -22.12
N ILE A 246 -12.88 4.37 -20.96
CA ILE A 246 -12.59 3.03 -20.40
C ILE A 246 -12.97 1.91 -21.38
N SER A 247 -13.93 2.14 -22.27
CA SER A 247 -14.35 1.15 -23.27
C SER A 247 -13.24 0.77 -24.28
N ASN A 248 -12.11 1.49 -24.29
CA ASN A 248 -10.94 1.20 -25.13
C ASN A 248 -9.94 0.24 -24.48
N PHE A 249 -10.05 -0.02 -23.17
CA PHE A 249 -9.05 -0.75 -22.40
C PHE A 249 -9.48 -2.20 -22.14
N ASN A 250 -9.43 -3.02 -23.18
CA ASN A 250 -9.88 -4.42 -23.14
C ASN A 250 -8.98 -5.35 -22.32
N GLU A 251 -7.76 -4.90 -22.02
CA GLU A 251 -6.74 -5.65 -21.27
C GLU A 251 -6.81 -5.44 -19.75
N LEU A 252 -7.68 -4.55 -19.26
CA LEU A 252 -7.78 -4.23 -17.83
C LEU A 252 -8.13 -5.47 -17.00
N THR A 253 -7.33 -5.70 -15.96
CA THR A 253 -7.55 -6.68 -14.89
C THR A 253 -7.82 -5.99 -13.55
N TYR A 254 -7.33 -4.77 -13.38
CA TYR A 254 -7.52 -3.91 -12.20
C TYR A 254 -7.96 -2.51 -12.63
N LEU A 255 -9.07 -2.03 -12.06
CA LEU A 255 -9.55 -0.66 -12.27
C LEU A 255 -9.99 -0.06 -10.93
N ASN A 256 -9.37 1.07 -10.56
CA ASN A 256 -9.75 1.85 -9.40
C ASN A 256 -10.27 3.23 -9.82
N LEU A 257 -11.52 3.51 -9.45
CA LEU A 257 -12.27 4.73 -9.73
C LEU A 257 -12.91 5.30 -8.45
N THR A 258 -12.48 4.82 -7.28
CA THR A 258 -12.97 5.26 -5.97
C THR A 258 -12.89 6.78 -5.82
N ARG A 259 -13.84 7.41 -5.10
CA ARG A 259 -13.85 8.86 -4.83
C ARG A 259 -13.81 9.70 -6.10
N ASN A 260 -14.86 9.61 -6.90
CA ASN A 260 -15.11 10.44 -8.07
C ASN A 260 -16.60 10.87 -8.08
N ASP A 261 -17.07 11.46 -9.17
CA ASP A 261 -18.44 11.90 -9.37
C ASP A 261 -19.18 11.03 -10.41
N ILE A 262 -18.84 9.74 -10.51
CA ILE A 262 -19.33 8.83 -11.56
C ILE A 262 -20.76 8.38 -11.26
N GLU A 263 -21.63 8.43 -12.26
CA GLU A 263 -23.03 7.97 -12.20
C GLU A 263 -23.26 6.75 -13.10
N ASP A 264 -22.66 6.75 -14.28
CA ASP A 264 -22.80 5.71 -15.31
C ASP A 264 -21.48 4.96 -15.48
N ILE A 265 -21.56 3.63 -15.38
CA ILE A 265 -20.44 2.72 -15.51
C ILE A 265 -20.52 1.81 -16.74
N ASP A 266 -21.46 1.99 -17.66
CA ASP A 266 -21.63 1.10 -18.83
C ASP A 266 -20.38 0.99 -19.73
N ALA A 267 -19.53 2.02 -19.69
CA ALA A 267 -18.26 2.06 -20.40
C ALA A 267 -17.30 0.91 -20.03
N ILE A 268 -17.44 0.30 -18.84
CA ILE A 268 -16.60 -0.82 -18.41
C ILE A 268 -16.97 -2.14 -19.09
N SER A 269 -18.09 -2.20 -19.83
CA SER A 269 -18.63 -3.43 -20.42
C SER A 269 -17.65 -4.19 -21.32
N ASN A 270 -16.66 -3.51 -21.92
CA ASN A 270 -15.63 -4.12 -22.77
C ASN A 270 -14.42 -4.68 -22.00
N ALA A 271 -14.24 -4.32 -20.72
CA ALA A 271 -13.13 -4.79 -19.89
C ALA A 271 -13.37 -6.24 -19.41
N LYS A 272 -13.48 -7.20 -20.35
CA LYS A 272 -13.85 -8.59 -20.06
C LYS A 272 -12.82 -9.34 -19.21
N LYS A 273 -11.58 -8.84 -19.13
CA LYS A 273 -10.52 -9.41 -18.29
C LYS A 273 -10.52 -8.86 -16.86
N LEU A 274 -11.44 -7.95 -16.53
CA LEU A 274 -11.45 -7.28 -15.24
C LEU A 274 -11.70 -8.27 -14.11
N VAL A 275 -10.82 -8.22 -13.09
CA VAL A 275 -10.86 -9.09 -11.92
C VAL A 275 -11.19 -8.29 -10.67
N ARG A 276 -10.61 -7.09 -10.53
CA ARG A 276 -10.81 -6.19 -9.38
C ARG A 276 -11.30 -4.83 -9.85
N LEU A 277 -12.40 -4.38 -9.27
CA LEU A 277 -13.05 -3.12 -9.58
C LEU A 277 -13.38 -2.37 -8.30
N PHE A 278 -12.87 -1.14 -8.19
CA PHE A 278 -13.13 -0.25 -7.06
C PHE A 278 -13.89 0.98 -7.57
N LEU A 279 -15.08 1.19 -7.04
CA LEU A 279 -16.05 2.22 -7.43
C LEU A 279 -16.65 2.91 -6.20
N SER A 280 -16.08 2.70 -5.02
CA SER A 280 -16.59 3.28 -3.77
C SER A 280 -16.59 4.80 -3.80
N GLU A 281 -17.48 5.41 -3.02
CA GLU A 281 -17.61 6.88 -2.90
C GLU A 281 -17.85 7.56 -4.27
N ASN A 282 -18.91 7.14 -4.97
CA ASN A 282 -19.37 7.70 -6.24
C ASN A 282 -20.90 7.97 -6.16
N LYS A 283 -21.56 8.15 -7.31
CA LYS A 283 -23.01 8.44 -7.42
C LYS A 283 -23.75 7.36 -8.22
N ILE A 284 -23.20 6.14 -8.25
CA ILE A 284 -23.67 5.04 -9.10
C ILE A 284 -25.00 4.50 -8.58
N LYS A 285 -25.91 4.21 -9.52
CA LYS A 285 -27.22 3.60 -9.25
C LYS A 285 -27.39 2.26 -9.95
N ASP A 286 -27.14 2.25 -11.26
CA ASP A 286 -27.25 1.06 -12.11
C ASP A 286 -25.93 0.30 -12.12
N ILE A 287 -25.99 -0.98 -11.79
CA ILE A 287 -24.86 -1.90 -11.76
C ILE A 287 -25.04 -3.11 -12.68
N GLY A 288 -26.06 -3.12 -13.54
CA GLY A 288 -26.38 -4.26 -14.41
C GLY A 288 -25.24 -4.63 -15.36
N VAL A 289 -24.38 -3.66 -15.72
CA VAL A 289 -23.17 -3.90 -16.51
C VAL A 289 -22.23 -4.92 -15.88
N LEU A 290 -22.21 -5.05 -14.55
CA LEU A 290 -21.34 -6.01 -13.85
C LEU A 290 -21.64 -7.46 -14.27
N GLY A 291 -22.90 -7.77 -14.58
CA GLY A 291 -23.30 -9.07 -15.10
C GLY A 291 -22.62 -9.45 -16.43
N LYS A 292 -22.10 -8.47 -17.18
CA LYS A 292 -21.36 -8.68 -18.44
C LYS A 292 -19.88 -8.98 -18.24
N LEU A 293 -19.36 -8.91 -17.00
CA LEU A 293 -17.95 -9.06 -16.65
C LEU A 293 -17.69 -10.42 -16.00
N ALA A 294 -17.61 -11.46 -16.82
CA ALA A 294 -17.54 -12.85 -16.35
C ALA A 294 -16.32 -13.16 -15.46
N ASN A 295 -15.22 -12.41 -15.55
CA ASN A 295 -13.99 -12.66 -14.76
C ASN A 295 -13.93 -11.90 -13.44
N LEU A 296 -14.94 -11.08 -13.13
CA LEU A 296 -14.95 -10.21 -11.97
C LEU A 296 -15.00 -11.04 -10.68
N GLN A 297 -14.08 -10.76 -9.75
CA GLN A 297 -13.95 -11.48 -8.49
C GLN A 297 -14.12 -10.56 -7.27
N PHE A 298 -13.69 -9.31 -7.39
CA PHE A 298 -13.77 -8.31 -6.33
C PHE A 298 -14.43 -7.05 -6.87
N VAL A 299 -15.48 -6.61 -6.19
CA VAL A 299 -16.15 -5.33 -6.44
C VAL A 299 -16.32 -4.58 -5.13
N ASP A 300 -15.87 -3.33 -5.12
CA ASP A 300 -16.17 -2.37 -4.08
C ASP A 300 -17.08 -1.27 -4.65
N LEU A 301 -18.29 -1.16 -4.11
CA LEU A 301 -19.33 -0.19 -4.45
C LEU A 301 -19.83 0.54 -3.20
N ASP A 302 -19.05 0.54 -2.12
CA ASP A 302 -19.45 1.21 -0.88
C ASP A 302 -19.72 2.70 -1.12
N ASN A 303 -20.63 3.30 -0.34
CA ASN A 303 -20.94 4.73 -0.42
C ASN A 303 -21.35 5.17 -1.84
N ASN A 304 -22.39 4.54 -2.39
CA ASN A 304 -23.00 4.90 -3.66
C ASN A 304 -24.51 5.14 -3.48
N ARG A 305 -25.29 5.06 -4.57
CA ARG A 305 -26.75 5.23 -4.57
C ARG A 305 -27.45 4.00 -5.15
N VAL A 306 -26.82 2.83 -5.04
CA VAL A 306 -27.34 1.56 -5.57
C VAL A 306 -28.60 1.20 -4.79
N ASN A 307 -29.68 0.90 -5.51
CA ASN A 307 -30.96 0.48 -4.93
C ASN A 307 -31.53 -0.77 -5.62
N ASP A 308 -31.22 -0.95 -6.90
CA ASP A 308 -31.54 -2.13 -7.70
C ASP A 308 -30.25 -2.91 -8.02
N LEU A 309 -30.32 -4.24 -7.86
CA LEU A 309 -29.22 -5.16 -8.10
C LEU A 309 -29.40 -5.97 -9.39
N LYS A 310 -30.45 -5.68 -10.17
CA LYS A 310 -30.80 -6.40 -11.38
C LYS A 310 -29.60 -6.66 -12.29
N GLY A 311 -29.39 -7.92 -12.63
CA GLY A 311 -28.36 -8.36 -13.57
C GLY A 311 -27.04 -8.76 -12.91
N ILE A 312 -26.81 -8.40 -11.62
CA ILE A 312 -25.59 -8.80 -10.93
C ILE A 312 -25.48 -10.32 -10.79
N HIS A 313 -26.59 -11.07 -10.77
CA HIS A 313 -26.60 -12.54 -10.71
C HIS A 313 -25.75 -13.23 -11.79
N SER A 314 -25.52 -12.54 -12.92
CA SER A 314 -24.69 -13.06 -14.02
C SER A 314 -23.19 -13.01 -13.74
N ALA A 315 -22.74 -12.23 -12.76
CA ALA A 315 -21.34 -12.13 -12.34
C ALA A 315 -20.91 -13.31 -11.43
N LYS A 316 -21.10 -14.55 -11.93
CA LYS A 316 -20.97 -15.81 -11.17
C LYS A 316 -19.60 -16.10 -10.56
N ASN A 317 -18.57 -15.34 -10.93
CA ASN A 317 -17.21 -15.47 -10.40
C ASN A 317 -16.91 -14.54 -9.22
N LEU A 318 -17.86 -13.68 -8.81
CA LEU A 318 -17.71 -12.81 -7.66
C LEU A 318 -17.41 -13.61 -6.39
N GLN A 319 -16.39 -13.17 -5.67
CA GLN A 319 -15.94 -13.71 -4.39
C GLN A 319 -16.05 -12.67 -3.27
N SER A 320 -15.95 -11.39 -3.61
CA SER A 320 -16.09 -10.29 -2.67
C SER A 320 -16.92 -9.18 -3.29
N LEU A 321 -17.99 -8.79 -2.60
CA LEU A 321 -18.87 -7.71 -2.99
C LEU A 321 -19.10 -6.79 -1.79
N ARG A 322 -18.66 -5.53 -1.91
CA ARG A 322 -18.91 -4.49 -0.90
C ARG A 322 -19.96 -3.52 -1.43
N LEU A 323 -21.05 -3.36 -0.68
CA LEU A 323 -22.21 -2.53 -0.98
C LEU A 323 -22.67 -1.77 0.26
N ASP A 324 -21.76 -1.50 1.20
CA ASP A 324 -22.06 -0.73 2.41
C ASP A 324 -22.49 0.70 2.03
N TYR A 325 -23.34 1.33 2.83
CA TYR A 325 -23.80 2.70 2.64
C TYR A 325 -24.42 2.93 1.24
N ASN A 326 -25.47 2.15 0.94
CA ASN A 326 -26.26 2.27 -0.28
C ASN A 326 -27.77 2.37 0.08
N ASN A 327 -28.65 2.18 -0.90
CA ASN A 327 -30.11 2.27 -0.73
C ASN A 327 -30.81 0.95 -1.08
N ILE A 328 -30.15 -0.19 -0.85
CA ILE A 328 -30.63 -1.52 -1.25
C ILE A 328 -31.74 -1.99 -0.32
N THR A 329 -32.82 -2.53 -0.91
CA THR A 329 -33.96 -3.10 -0.17
C THR A 329 -34.14 -4.61 -0.35
N SER A 330 -33.54 -5.19 -1.40
CA SER A 330 -33.64 -6.63 -1.72
C SER A 330 -32.27 -7.20 -2.09
N VAL A 331 -32.03 -8.45 -1.73
CA VAL A 331 -30.81 -9.22 -2.02
C VAL A 331 -31.09 -10.48 -2.85
N GLU A 332 -32.24 -10.56 -3.51
CA GLU A 332 -32.65 -11.72 -4.33
C GLU A 332 -31.58 -12.10 -5.35
N GLU A 333 -31.11 -11.12 -6.12
CA GLU A 333 -30.07 -11.27 -7.14
C GLU A 333 -28.72 -11.74 -6.56
N ILE A 334 -28.38 -11.33 -5.33
CA ILE A 334 -27.14 -11.73 -4.65
C ILE A 334 -27.18 -13.21 -4.29
N GLY A 335 -28.35 -13.76 -3.99
CA GLY A 335 -28.52 -15.17 -3.68
C GLY A 335 -27.90 -16.08 -4.74
N GLU A 336 -27.86 -15.67 -6.01
CA GLU A 336 -27.30 -16.46 -7.11
C GLU A 336 -25.76 -16.46 -7.20
N LEU A 337 -25.08 -15.62 -6.43
CA LEU A 337 -23.62 -15.46 -6.45
C LEU A 337 -22.93 -16.50 -5.55
N LYS A 338 -23.10 -17.78 -5.85
CA LYS A 338 -22.68 -18.92 -5.01
C LYS A 338 -21.15 -19.01 -4.72
N LYS A 339 -20.32 -18.20 -5.39
CA LYS A 339 -18.87 -18.10 -5.13
C LYS A 339 -18.49 -17.03 -4.10
N LEU A 340 -19.43 -16.21 -3.63
CA LEU A 340 -19.19 -15.18 -2.63
C LEU A 340 -18.62 -15.77 -1.34
N LYS A 341 -17.59 -15.10 -0.84
CA LYS A 341 -16.91 -15.35 0.44
C LYS A 341 -17.11 -14.16 1.37
N TYR A 342 -17.00 -12.94 0.82
CA TYR A 342 -17.22 -11.69 1.54
C TYR A 342 -18.41 -10.93 0.95
N LEU A 343 -19.32 -10.48 1.82
CA LEU A 343 -20.43 -9.61 1.45
C LEU A 343 -20.59 -8.49 2.48
N GLY A 344 -20.47 -7.24 2.04
CA GLY A 344 -20.78 -6.05 2.83
C GLY A 344 -22.09 -5.42 2.34
N LEU A 345 -23.03 -5.23 3.25
CA LEU A 345 -24.36 -4.65 3.05
C LEU A 345 -24.75 -3.71 4.21
N ARG A 346 -23.77 -3.21 4.96
CA ARG A 346 -24.01 -2.32 6.10
C ARG A 346 -24.73 -1.05 5.66
N ASN A 347 -25.55 -0.45 6.52
CA ASN A 347 -26.21 0.83 6.22
C ASN A 347 -27.00 0.78 4.91
N ASN A 348 -27.93 -0.16 4.84
CA ASN A 348 -28.91 -0.30 3.76
C ASN A 348 -30.33 -0.37 4.36
N ASN A 349 -31.32 -0.73 3.56
CA ASN A 349 -32.72 -0.81 3.98
C ASN A 349 -33.27 -2.25 3.91
N LEU A 350 -32.42 -3.24 4.20
CA LEU A 350 -32.77 -4.66 4.09
C LEU A 350 -33.75 -5.09 5.18
N LYS A 351 -34.68 -5.98 4.80
CA LYS A 351 -35.65 -6.62 5.72
C LYS A 351 -35.57 -8.12 5.64
N ASP A 352 -35.59 -8.65 4.42
CA ASP A 352 -35.50 -10.07 4.13
C ASP A 352 -34.11 -10.40 3.58
N ILE A 353 -33.48 -11.40 4.21
CA ILE A 353 -32.18 -11.94 3.81
C ILE A 353 -32.25 -13.42 3.46
N THR A 354 -33.46 -13.98 3.29
CA THR A 354 -33.68 -15.37 2.88
C THR A 354 -32.85 -15.79 1.67
N PRO A 355 -32.70 -14.98 0.61
CA PRO A 355 -31.87 -15.34 -0.55
C PRO A 355 -30.40 -15.67 -0.21
N LEU A 356 -29.86 -15.08 0.86
CA LEU A 356 -28.47 -15.30 1.28
C LEU A 356 -28.22 -16.71 1.84
N ALA A 357 -29.27 -17.46 2.21
CA ALA A 357 -29.15 -18.84 2.71
C ALA A 357 -28.48 -19.80 1.72
N SER A 358 -28.45 -19.43 0.44
CA SER A 358 -27.83 -20.22 -0.61
C SER A 358 -26.33 -19.97 -0.80
N LEU A 359 -25.74 -19.03 -0.06
CA LEU A 359 -24.33 -18.64 -0.18
C LEU A 359 -23.41 -19.49 0.70
N TYR A 360 -23.35 -20.80 0.45
CA TYR A 360 -22.59 -21.79 1.24
C TYR A 360 -21.07 -21.56 1.34
N ARG A 361 -20.50 -20.63 0.54
CA ARG A 361 -19.08 -20.24 0.59
C ARG A 361 -18.83 -18.98 1.41
N LEU A 362 -19.90 -18.28 1.81
CA LEU A 362 -19.82 -17.03 2.55
C LEU A 362 -19.17 -17.29 3.91
N ASN A 363 -18.10 -16.57 4.19
CA ASN A 363 -17.35 -16.69 5.44
C ASN A 363 -17.17 -15.35 6.17
N ARG A 364 -17.56 -14.24 5.54
CA ARG A 364 -17.67 -12.93 6.17
C ARG A 364 -18.87 -12.17 5.62
N LEU A 365 -19.71 -11.65 6.51
CA LEU A 365 -20.95 -10.96 6.19
C LEU A 365 -21.12 -9.72 7.09
N ASP A 366 -21.27 -8.54 6.49
CA ASP A 366 -21.65 -7.33 7.22
C ASP A 366 -23.05 -6.92 6.77
N ILE A 367 -24.03 -7.01 7.66
CA ILE A 367 -25.43 -6.62 7.44
C ILE A 367 -25.89 -5.64 8.53
N ALA A 368 -24.94 -5.00 9.22
CA ALA A 368 -25.27 -4.08 10.30
C ALA A 368 -26.01 -2.83 9.80
N ASN A 369 -26.72 -2.18 10.71
CA ASN A 369 -27.58 -1.03 10.44
C ASN A 369 -28.51 -1.24 9.22
N ASN A 370 -29.43 -2.20 9.38
CA ASN A 370 -30.50 -2.50 8.44
C ASN A 370 -31.81 -2.66 9.25
N ASN A 371 -32.87 -3.19 8.62
CA ASN A 371 -34.15 -3.47 9.27
C ASN A 371 -34.48 -4.98 9.29
N ILE A 372 -33.45 -5.81 9.48
CA ILE A 372 -33.54 -7.27 9.44
C ILE A 372 -34.09 -7.79 10.76
N LYS A 373 -35.16 -8.58 10.65
CA LYS A 373 -35.82 -9.22 11.78
C LYS A 373 -35.64 -10.73 11.79
N ASP A 374 -35.02 -11.35 10.81
CA ASP A 374 -34.79 -12.79 10.87
C ASP A 374 -33.39 -13.11 10.39
N LEU A 375 -32.60 -13.74 11.27
CA LEU A 375 -31.24 -14.18 10.99
C LEU A 375 -31.14 -15.68 10.72
N CYS A 376 -32.23 -16.43 10.85
CA CYS A 376 -32.27 -17.87 10.56
C CYS A 376 -31.67 -18.22 9.18
N PRO A 377 -31.94 -17.47 8.09
CA PRO A 377 -31.42 -17.82 6.77
C PRO A 377 -29.91 -17.96 6.67
N VAL A 378 -29.15 -17.14 7.41
CA VAL A 378 -27.68 -17.11 7.32
C VAL A 378 -26.99 -17.89 8.45
N ARG A 379 -27.76 -18.29 9.48
CA ARG A 379 -27.24 -18.94 10.70
C ARG A 379 -26.70 -20.34 10.46
N THR A 380 -27.18 -21.02 9.42
CA THR A 380 -26.81 -22.40 9.08
C THR A 380 -25.76 -22.46 7.97
N LEU A 381 -25.25 -21.31 7.51
CA LEU A 381 -24.22 -21.27 6.48
C LEU A 381 -22.92 -21.90 7.02
N PRO A 382 -22.42 -22.97 6.38
CA PRO A 382 -21.40 -23.84 6.99
C PRO A 382 -20.03 -23.18 7.17
N LYS A 383 -19.78 -22.06 6.49
CA LYS A 383 -18.50 -21.33 6.55
C LYS A 383 -18.59 -19.98 7.26
N LEU A 384 -19.79 -19.56 7.67
CA LEU A 384 -20.00 -18.28 8.32
C LEU A 384 -19.99 -18.50 9.84
N SER A 385 -18.88 -18.15 10.48
CA SER A 385 -18.81 -18.12 11.95
C SER A 385 -19.46 -16.84 12.47
N LEU A 386 -19.92 -16.89 13.72
CA LEU A 386 -20.50 -15.72 14.40
C LEU A 386 -19.51 -14.56 14.54
N THR A 387 -18.21 -14.85 14.66
CA THR A 387 -17.13 -13.83 14.70
C THR A 387 -16.96 -13.09 13.37
N ASN A 388 -17.51 -13.61 12.28
CA ASN A 388 -17.38 -13.04 10.94
C ASN A 388 -18.71 -12.51 10.39
N ILE A 389 -19.76 -12.43 11.21
CA ILE A 389 -21.01 -11.76 10.87
C ILE A 389 -21.21 -10.54 11.77
N ASP A 390 -21.33 -9.36 11.17
CA ASP A 390 -21.82 -8.17 11.87
C ASP A 390 -23.27 -7.91 11.49
N PHE A 391 -24.16 -7.94 12.46
CA PHE A 391 -25.58 -7.64 12.31
C PHE A 391 -26.07 -6.61 13.32
N SER A 392 -25.14 -5.88 13.94
CA SER A 392 -25.44 -4.82 14.89
C SER A 392 -26.44 -3.80 14.32
N SER A 393 -27.19 -3.12 15.18
CA SER A 393 -28.16 -2.10 14.77
C SER A 393 -29.28 -2.63 13.83
N ASN A 394 -29.69 -3.89 14.01
CA ASN A 394 -30.91 -4.46 13.43
C ASN A 394 -31.97 -4.73 14.51
N PRO A 395 -33.28 -4.70 14.18
CA PRO A 395 -34.37 -5.10 15.08
C PRO A 395 -34.46 -6.63 15.24
N VAL A 396 -33.47 -7.26 15.87
CA VAL A 396 -33.37 -8.73 15.95
C VAL A 396 -34.35 -9.34 16.98
N PRO A 397 -35.00 -10.50 16.70
CA PRO A 397 -35.99 -11.11 17.59
C PRO A 397 -35.42 -11.94 18.73
N LYS A 398 -36.35 -12.27 19.62
CA LYS A 398 -36.16 -12.89 20.93
C LYS A 398 -35.46 -14.25 20.95
N TYR A 399 -35.45 -15.01 19.85
CA TYR A 399 -34.92 -16.38 19.79
C TYR A 399 -33.42 -16.47 19.53
N VAL A 400 -32.76 -15.39 19.10
CA VAL A 400 -31.30 -15.36 18.86
C VAL A 400 -30.51 -15.62 20.15
N PHE A 401 -31.15 -15.40 21.31
CA PHE A 401 -30.59 -15.60 22.65
C PHE A 401 -30.85 -17.00 23.26
N LYS A 402 -31.41 -17.96 22.51
CA LYS A 402 -31.82 -19.27 23.06
C LYS A 402 -30.88 -20.45 22.73
N ASP A 403 -29.88 -20.26 21.88
CA ASP A 403 -28.95 -21.33 21.51
C ASP A 403 -27.65 -21.23 22.30
N LYS A 404 -27.28 -22.33 23.00
CA LYS A 404 -26.03 -22.49 23.78
C LYS A 404 -24.74 -22.40 22.94
N LEU A 405 -24.82 -22.16 21.63
CA LEU A 405 -23.68 -21.95 20.72
C LEU A 405 -23.18 -20.49 20.70
N ASN A 406 -23.78 -19.58 21.49
CA ASN A 406 -23.64 -18.13 21.33
C ASN A 406 -23.00 -17.39 22.52
N GLU A 407 -22.33 -18.07 23.44
CA GLU A 407 -21.80 -17.43 24.66
C GLU A 407 -20.88 -16.22 24.37
N GLN A 408 -19.87 -16.37 23.50
CA GLN A 408 -18.98 -15.27 23.13
C GLN A 408 -19.69 -14.13 22.38
N PHE A 409 -20.66 -14.46 21.53
CA PHE A 409 -21.40 -13.47 20.74
C PHE A 409 -22.32 -12.61 21.62
N ILE A 410 -22.99 -13.23 22.58
CA ILE A 410 -23.82 -12.52 23.54
C ILE A 410 -22.93 -11.70 24.48
N LEU A 411 -21.76 -12.21 24.87
CA LEU A 411 -20.75 -11.46 25.61
C LEU A 411 -20.30 -10.22 24.84
N ASP A 412 -19.90 -10.32 23.57
CA ASP A 412 -19.42 -9.16 22.79
C ASP A 412 -20.52 -8.12 22.54
N THR A 413 -21.76 -8.56 22.29
CA THR A 413 -22.91 -7.67 22.08
C THR A 413 -23.33 -6.94 23.36
N LEU A 414 -23.25 -7.61 24.50
CA LEU A 414 -23.65 -7.07 25.80
C LEU A 414 -22.49 -6.40 26.54
N SER A 415 -21.24 -6.68 26.17
CA SER A 415 -20.03 -6.24 26.90
C SER A 415 -20.01 -4.73 27.19
N PRO A 416 -20.32 -3.82 26.24
CA PRO A 416 -20.34 -2.38 26.54
C PRO A 416 -21.37 -2.01 27.62
N TYR A 417 -22.54 -2.67 27.61
CA TYR A 417 -23.62 -2.41 28.56
C TYR A 417 -23.32 -3.04 29.94
N ILE A 418 -22.68 -4.21 29.96
CA ILE A 418 -22.20 -4.87 31.18
C ILE A 418 -21.11 -4.03 31.84
N SER A 419 -20.13 -3.56 31.06
CA SER A 419 -19.09 -2.61 31.49
C SER A 419 -19.68 -1.36 32.14
N GLU A 420 -20.65 -0.72 31.47
CA GLU A 420 -21.30 0.49 31.97
C GLU A 420 -22.02 0.25 33.31
N ALA A 421 -22.75 -0.86 33.42
CA ALA A 421 -23.48 -1.21 34.63
C ALA A 421 -22.55 -1.51 35.82
N ILE A 422 -21.46 -2.24 35.60
CA ILE A 422 -20.44 -2.53 36.62
C ILE A 422 -19.80 -1.22 37.10
N ASN A 423 -19.38 -0.36 36.18
CA ASN A 423 -18.75 0.92 36.53
C ASN A 423 -19.71 1.83 37.32
N LYS A 424 -21.00 1.83 36.96
CA LYS A 424 -22.04 2.57 37.67
C LYS A 424 -22.28 2.02 39.08
N TYR A 425 -22.28 0.70 39.26
CA TYR A 425 -22.52 0.05 40.56
C TYR A 425 -21.35 0.25 41.52
N PHE A 426 -20.11 0.06 41.05
CA PHE A 426 -18.91 0.16 41.90
C PHE A 426 -18.32 1.59 42.00
N GLY A 427 -18.77 2.52 41.16
CA GLY A 427 -18.34 3.93 41.20
C GLY A 427 -16.93 4.19 40.66
N GLU A 428 -16.25 3.17 40.13
CA GLU A 428 -14.89 3.24 39.58
C GLU A 428 -14.69 2.18 38.47
N PRO A 429 -13.77 2.40 37.51
CA PRO A 429 -13.50 1.42 36.45
C PRO A 429 -12.89 0.14 37.01
N ARG A 430 -13.54 -1.01 36.79
CA ARG A 430 -12.99 -2.33 37.15
C ARG A 430 -12.59 -3.13 35.91
N GLN A 431 -11.44 -3.80 35.97
CA GLN A 431 -11.09 -4.84 34.99
C GLN A 431 -11.88 -6.10 35.33
N TYR A 432 -12.58 -6.65 34.35
CA TYR A 432 -13.24 -7.94 34.46
C TYR A 432 -12.84 -8.81 33.26
N ASN A 433 -12.54 -10.08 33.53
CA ASN A 433 -12.46 -11.09 32.48
C ASN A 433 -13.89 -11.56 32.20
N ASN A 434 -14.25 -11.56 30.92
CA ASN A 434 -15.61 -11.77 30.43
C ASN A 434 -15.94 -13.28 30.37
N ASP A 435 -15.61 -14.00 31.44
CA ASP A 435 -15.53 -15.45 31.38
C ASP A 435 -16.83 -16.04 31.90
N GLU A 436 -17.77 -16.12 30.95
CA GLU A 436 -18.93 -17.02 30.87
C GLU A 436 -20.31 -16.40 31.20
N ILE A 437 -21.25 -16.59 30.26
CA ILE A 437 -22.67 -16.34 30.49
C ILE A 437 -23.24 -17.59 31.12
N VAL A 438 -23.63 -17.47 32.39
CA VAL A 438 -24.15 -18.57 33.18
C VAL A 438 -25.56 -18.97 32.72
N ASP A 439 -26.41 -17.98 32.37
CA ASP A 439 -27.80 -18.23 31.95
C ASP A 439 -28.43 -17.01 31.28
N ILE A 440 -29.44 -17.23 30.44
CA ILE A 440 -30.28 -16.16 29.87
C ILE A 440 -31.74 -16.61 29.88
N TYR A 441 -32.58 -15.84 30.56
CA TYR A 441 -34.02 -16.11 30.62
C TYR A 441 -34.83 -14.82 30.62
N LYS A 442 -36.15 -14.96 30.54
CA LYS A 442 -37.08 -13.83 30.44
C LYS A 442 -38.00 -13.79 31.65
N LEU A 443 -38.07 -12.64 32.31
CA LEU A 443 -38.93 -12.40 33.46
C LEU A 443 -39.69 -11.09 33.24
N GLU A 444 -41.02 -11.13 33.38
CA GLU A 444 -41.90 -9.94 33.29
C GLU A 444 -41.68 -9.04 32.06
N GLY A 445 -41.40 -9.66 30.90
CA GLY A 445 -41.18 -8.92 29.66
C GLY A 445 -39.74 -8.45 29.43
N LYS A 446 -38.86 -8.50 30.44
CA LYS A 446 -37.45 -8.11 30.39
C LYS A 446 -36.53 -9.33 30.24
N TYR A 447 -35.30 -9.11 29.75
CA TYR A 447 -34.28 -10.15 29.64
C TYR A 447 -33.38 -10.13 30.86
N ILE A 448 -33.15 -11.29 31.46
CA ILE A 448 -32.20 -11.46 32.55
C ILE A 448 -31.00 -12.20 31.98
N VAL A 449 -29.82 -11.61 32.10
CA VAL A 449 -28.55 -12.20 31.66
C VAL A 449 -27.70 -12.41 32.91
N LYS A 450 -27.39 -13.66 33.20
CA LYS A 450 -26.49 -14.01 34.29
C LYS A 450 -25.09 -14.13 33.73
N VAL A 451 -24.16 -13.36 34.28
CA VAL A 451 -22.75 -13.36 33.86
C VAL A 451 -21.88 -13.63 35.06
N LYS A 452 -20.83 -14.43 34.86
CA LYS A 452 -19.78 -14.55 35.86
C LYS A 452 -18.79 -13.43 35.62
N VAL A 453 -18.44 -12.71 36.69
CA VAL A 453 -17.55 -11.54 36.60
C VAL A 453 -16.41 -11.75 37.58
N ASP A 454 -15.20 -11.91 37.06
CA ASP A 454 -14.01 -11.96 37.88
C ASP A 454 -13.63 -10.54 38.29
N THR A 455 -13.90 -10.17 39.54
CA THR A 455 -13.46 -8.87 40.08
C THR A 455 -12.05 -9.02 40.64
N PHE A 456 -11.05 -8.46 39.95
CA PHE A 456 -9.69 -8.40 40.49
C PHE A 456 -9.59 -7.27 41.53
N VAL A 457 -9.40 -7.62 42.81
CA VAL A 457 -9.18 -6.65 43.89
C VAL A 457 -7.90 -7.00 44.66
N GLY A 458 -6.75 -6.65 44.07
CA GLY A 458 -5.45 -6.72 44.75
C GLY A 458 -4.93 -8.14 45.08
N PRO A 459 -3.73 -8.25 45.67
CA PRO A 459 -3.03 -9.53 45.85
C PRO A 459 -3.61 -10.47 46.94
N HIS A 460 -4.67 -10.06 47.66
CA HIS A 460 -5.22 -10.82 48.79
C HIS A 460 -6.76 -10.79 48.84
N ASN A 461 -7.42 -11.36 47.82
CA ASN A 461 -8.73 -12.08 47.86
C ASN A 461 -9.40 -12.02 46.48
N PRO A 462 -9.78 -13.16 45.85
CA PRO A 462 -10.87 -13.17 44.90
C PRO A 462 -12.11 -13.76 45.59
N PRO A 463 -13.20 -13.01 45.86
CA PRO A 463 -14.48 -13.67 45.92
C PRO A 463 -14.90 -13.97 44.48
N TYR A 464 -14.96 -15.24 44.13
CA TYR A 464 -15.70 -15.66 42.94
C TYR A 464 -17.18 -15.31 43.16
N GLY A 465 -17.75 -14.48 42.29
CA GLY A 465 -19.15 -14.04 42.34
C GLY A 465 -19.87 -14.36 41.03
N VAL A 466 -21.16 -14.69 41.08
CA VAL A 466 -22.02 -14.70 39.88
C VAL A 466 -22.88 -13.44 39.95
N GLU A 467 -22.77 -12.60 38.92
CA GLU A 467 -23.53 -11.35 38.81
C GLU A 467 -24.79 -11.60 37.99
N ASN A 468 -25.94 -11.20 38.53
CA ASN A 468 -27.19 -11.19 37.77
C ASN A 468 -27.39 -9.79 37.22
N ILE A 469 -27.37 -9.66 35.89
CA ILE A 469 -27.59 -8.39 35.21
C ILE A 469 -28.96 -8.44 34.53
N THR A 470 -29.88 -7.62 35.03
CA THR A 470 -31.21 -7.46 34.42
C THR A 470 -31.12 -6.41 33.33
N ILE A 471 -31.43 -6.81 32.10
CA ILE A 471 -31.35 -5.95 30.93
C ILE A 471 -32.75 -5.81 30.31
N SER A 472 -33.28 -4.58 30.26
CA SER A 472 -34.44 -4.28 29.44
C SER A 472 -34.01 -3.93 28.02
N LYS A 473 -34.88 -4.27 27.05
CA LYS A 473 -34.77 -3.77 25.68
C LYS A 473 -36.10 -3.14 25.33
N ASP A 474 -36.08 -1.85 25.00
CA ASP A 474 -37.21 -1.14 24.41
C ASP A 474 -36.82 -0.54 23.05
N TYR A 475 -37.69 0.28 22.45
CA TYR A 475 -37.47 0.88 21.13
C TYR A 475 -36.28 1.88 21.09
N SER A 476 -35.73 2.26 22.25
CA SER A 476 -34.60 3.20 22.36
C SER A 476 -33.22 2.51 22.47
N GLY A 477 -33.18 1.19 22.73
CA GLY A 477 -31.92 0.44 22.83
C GLY A 477 -31.93 -0.68 23.88
N ILE A 478 -30.73 -1.16 24.20
CA ILE A 478 -30.46 -2.07 25.32
C ILE A 478 -30.16 -1.22 26.55
N LYS A 479 -30.83 -1.47 27.69
CA LYS A 479 -30.62 -0.75 28.93
C LYS A 479 -30.44 -1.72 30.09
N VAL A 480 -29.42 -1.50 30.92
CA VAL A 480 -29.28 -2.26 32.17
C VAL A 480 -30.20 -1.64 33.21
N GLU A 481 -31.14 -2.44 33.71
CA GLU A 481 -32.16 -2.03 34.67
C GLU A 481 -31.71 -2.29 36.10
N GLU A 482 -30.99 -3.39 36.33
CA GLU A 482 -30.59 -3.85 37.66
C GLU A 482 -29.30 -4.67 37.56
N PHE A 483 -28.44 -4.53 38.56
CA PHE A 483 -27.21 -5.29 38.73
C PHE A 483 -27.20 -5.85 40.15
N ILE A 484 -27.21 -7.18 40.30
CA ILE A 484 -27.30 -7.85 41.61
C ILE A 484 -26.14 -8.82 41.78
N HIS A 485 -25.30 -8.56 42.79
CA HIS A 485 -24.24 -9.45 43.21
C HIS A 485 -24.76 -10.64 44.00
N SER A 486 -24.49 -11.85 43.51
CA SER A 486 -24.75 -13.09 44.24
C SER A 486 -23.41 -13.74 44.61
N PRO A 487 -23.07 -13.85 45.91
CA PRO A 487 -21.87 -14.57 46.32
C PRO A 487 -22.01 -16.05 45.92
N VAL A 488 -20.96 -16.64 45.34
CA VAL A 488 -20.94 -18.07 45.04
C VAL A 488 -20.80 -18.81 46.37
N SER A 489 -21.81 -19.61 46.72
CA SER A 489 -21.79 -20.52 47.87
C SER A 489 -20.97 -21.77 47.61
#